data_AF-A0A225DD59-F1
#
_entry.id   AF-A0A225DD59-F1
#
_cell.length_a   1.000
_cell.length_b   1.000
_cell.length_c   1.000
_cell.angle_alpha   90.00
_cell.angle_beta   90.00
_cell.angle_gamma   90.00
#
_symmetry.space_group_name_H-M   'P 1'
#
loop_
_entity.id
_entity.type
_entity.pdbx_description
1 polymer ?
#
loop_
_entity_poly.entity_id
_entity_poly.type
_entity_poly.pdbx_seq_one_letter_code
_entity_poly.pdbx_strand_id
1 'polypeptide(L)'
;MSLNVYLEKVQPTTIYEANITHNLGRMAREAGIYEALWRPEEIGITKAVQLIEPMTTGLALLKSDPARFEAFNSPNGWGMYKNFAPFVGKYLEACRECPDATVRASR
;
A
#
# COMPACT_ATOMS: atom_id res chain seq x y z
N MET A 1 -25.64 24.65 -36.58
CA MET A 1 -26.13 23.65 -35.60
C MET A 1 -25.13 22.52 -35.52
N SER A 2 -24.85 21.98 -34.34
CA SER A 2 -23.94 20.85 -34.15
C SER A 2 -24.56 19.77 -33.26
N LEU A 3 -24.11 18.53 -33.43
CA LEU A 3 -24.52 17.35 -32.68
C LEU A 3 -23.29 16.76 -31.98
N ASN A 4 -23.44 16.40 -30.70
CA ASN A 4 -22.50 15.58 -29.97
C ASN A 4 -23.14 14.21 -29.68
N VAL A 5 -22.38 13.14 -29.87
CA VAL A 5 -22.77 11.77 -29.54
C VAL A 5 -21.67 11.11 -28.70
N TYR A 6 -22.05 10.24 -27.77
CA TYR A 6 -21.16 9.57 -26.83
C TYR A 6 -21.48 8.08 -26.75
N LEU A 7 -20.45 7.25 -26.57
CA LEU A 7 -20.57 5.82 -26.27
C LEU A 7 -19.71 5.52 -25.05
N GLU A 8 -20.31 4.99 -23.99
CA GLU A 8 -19.66 4.75 -22.71
C GLU A 8 -19.85 3.31 -22.24
N LYS A 9 -18.86 2.77 -21.52
CA LYS A 9 -18.93 1.46 -20.86
C LYS A 9 -18.15 1.50 -19.55
N VAL A 10 -18.66 0.84 -18.51
CA VAL A 10 -17.94 0.65 -17.25
C VAL A 10 -17.05 -0.57 -17.38
N GLN A 11 -15.76 -0.43 -17.06
CA GLN A 11 -14.79 -1.53 -17.03
C GLN A 11 -13.90 -1.43 -15.78
N PRO A 12 -13.43 -2.55 -15.20
CA PRO A 12 -12.41 -2.50 -14.18
C PRO A 12 -11.16 -1.78 -14.69
N THR A 13 -10.62 -0.87 -13.90
CA THR A 13 -9.37 -0.16 -14.21
C THR A 13 -8.48 -0.20 -12.98
N THR A 14 -7.21 -0.57 -13.18
CA THR A 14 -6.18 -0.47 -12.14
C THR A 14 -5.77 0.99 -12.02
N ILE A 15 -6.18 1.64 -10.92
CA ILE A 15 -5.86 3.05 -10.64
C ILE A 15 -4.48 3.23 -9.97
N TYR A 16 -3.98 2.17 -9.33
CA TYR A 16 -2.70 2.16 -8.65
C TYR A 16 -2.14 0.74 -8.66
N GLU A 17 -0.88 0.61 -9.02
CA GLU A 17 -0.12 -0.63 -8.88
C GLU A 17 1.30 -0.32 -8.40
N ALA A 18 1.82 -1.18 -7.54
CA ALA A 18 3.19 -1.11 -7.08
C ALA A 18 3.67 -2.51 -6.68
N ASN A 19 4.96 -2.76 -6.85
CA ASN A 19 5.60 -4.00 -6.44
C ASN A 19 6.64 -3.73 -5.37
N ILE A 20 6.71 -4.61 -4.37
CA ILE A 20 7.77 -4.61 -3.39
C ILE A 20 8.09 -6.03 -2.90
N THR A 21 9.31 -6.24 -2.41
CA THR A 21 9.79 -7.56 -2.00
C THR A 21 9.21 -8.05 -0.68
N HIS A 22 8.96 -9.36 -0.58
CA HIS A 22 8.58 -10.07 0.66
C HIS A 22 9.64 -9.99 1.77
N ASN A 23 10.89 -9.64 1.46
CA ASN A 23 11.94 -9.47 2.48
C ASN A 23 11.60 -8.41 3.54
N LEU A 24 10.69 -7.50 3.22
CA LEU A 24 10.19 -6.47 4.13
C LEU A 24 9.15 -6.97 5.14
N GLY A 25 8.71 -8.24 5.05
CA GLY A 25 7.62 -8.75 5.87
C GLY A 25 7.86 -8.63 7.37
N ARG A 26 9.10 -8.82 7.85
CA ARG A 26 9.44 -8.62 9.27
C ARG A 26 9.32 -7.16 9.70
N MET A 27 9.83 -6.25 8.88
CA MET A 27 9.73 -4.80 9.11
C MET A 27 8.27 -4.33 9.10
N ALA A 28 7.45 -4.88 8.21
CA ALA A 28 6.02 -4.59 8.12
C ALA A 28 5.24 -5.10 9.35
N ARG A 29 5.58 -6.28 9.89
CA ARG A 29 4.97 -6.80 11.13
C ARG A 29 5.32 -5.93 12.32
N GLU A 30 6.59 -5.52 12.41
CA GLU A 30 7.06 -4.62 13.46
C GLU A 30 6.33 -3.26 13.40
N ALA A 31 5.98 -2.80 12.19
CA ALA A 31 5.18 -1.60 11.98
C ALA A 31 3.65 -1.82 12.09
N GLY A 32 3.19 -3.05 12.35
CA GLY A 32 1.77 -3.39 12.50
C GLY A 32 0.95 -3.35 11.20
N ILE A 33 1.59 -3.44 10.03
CA ILE A 33 0.94 -3.28 8.71
C ILE A 33 1.15 -4.45 7.75
N TYR A 34 1.70 -5.57 8.23
CA TYR A 34 1.99 -6.72 7.36
C TYR A 34 0.72 -7.30 6.73
N GLU A 35 -0.29 -7.61 7.54
CA GLU A 35 -1.55 -8.18 7.09
C GLU A 35 -2.27 -7.22 6.13
N ALA A 36 -2.30 -5.92 6.47
CA ALA A 36 -2.90 -4.91 5.61
C ALA A 36 -2.26 -4.82 4.21
N LEU A 37 -0.93 -4.99 4.11
CA LEU A 37 -0.20 -4.89 2.85
C LEU A 37 -0.15 -6.19 2.05
N TRP A 38 0.09 -7.32 2.71
CA TRP A 38 0.33 -8.61 2.05
C TRP A 38 -0.90 -9.52 2.01
N ARG A 39 -1.82 -9.37 2.95
CA ARG A 39 -2.97 -10.26 3.17
C ARG A 39 -4.25 -9.49 3.54
N PRO A 40 -4.59 -8.37 2.84
CA PRO A 40 -5.76 -7.56 3.18
C PRO A 40 -7.05 -8.40 3.21
N GLU A 41 -7.14 -9.42 2.36
CA GLU A 41 -8.27 -10.34 2.31
C GLU A 41 -8.46 -11.17 3.60
N GLU A 42 -7.37 -11.50 4.30
CA GLU A 42 -7.43 -12.32 5.53
C GLU A 42 -7.96 -11.50 6.72
N ILE A 43 -7.91 -10.17 6.63
CA ILE A 43 -8.43 -9.24 7.65
C ILE A 43 -9.65 -8.46 7.18
N GLY A 44 -10.30 -8.89 6.09
CA GLY A 44 -11.55 -8.30 5.60
C GLY A 44 -11.42 -6.91 4.97
N ILE A 45 -10.21 -6.50 4.59
CA ILE A 45 -9.99 -5.27 3.83
C ILE A 45 -10.32 -5.52 2.37
N THR A 46 -11.35 -4.83 1.89
CA THR A 46 -11.81 -4.90 0.49
C THR A 46 -11.75 -3.56 -0.22
N LYS A 47 -11.70 -2.46 0.55
CA LYS A 47 -11.72 -1.08 0.06
C LYS A 47 -10.53 -0.28 0.56
N ALA A 48 -10.05 0.64 -0.28
CA ALA A 48 -8.85 1.43 -0.01
C ALA A 48 -9.00 2.30 1.25
N VAL A 49 -10.20 2.81 1.54
CA VAL A 49 -10.49 3.57 2.77
C VAL A 49 -10.13 2.80 4.04
N GLN A 50 -10.28 1.46 4.05
CA GLN A 50 -9.98 0.61 5.20
C GLN A 50 -8.47 0.47 5.45
N LEU A 51 -7.63 0.76 4.44
CA LEU A 51 -6.17 0.79 4.59
C LEU A 51 -5.66 2.10 5.20
N ILE A 52 -6.43 3.19 5.11
CA ILE A 52 -5.94 4.53 5.43
C ILE A 52 -5.46 4.61 6.88
N GLU A 53 -6.28 4.15 7.83
CA GLU A 53 -5.94 4.17 9.26
C GLU A 53 -4.72 3.29 9.59
N PRO A 54 -4.70 1.97 9.29
CA PRO A 54 -3.56 1.12 9.63
C PRO A 54 -2.27 1.59 8.92
N MET A 55 -2.35 2.02 7.67
CA MET A 55 -1.17 2.52 6.94
C MET A 55 -0.69 3.87 7.47
N THR A 56 -1.58 4.76 7.92
CA THR A 56 -1.20 6.03 8.56
C THR A 56 -0.44 5.76 9.85
N THR A 57 -0.97 4.88 10.72
CA THR A 57 -0.33 4.52 11.99
C THR A 57 1.00 3.81 11.77
N GLY A 58 1.05 2.82 10.88
CA GLY A 58 2.30 2.10 10.57
C GLY A 58 3.35 2.99 9.92
N LEU A 59 2.96 3.90 9.02
CA LEU A 59 3.90 4.86 8.42
C LEU A 59 4.44 5.86 9.44
N ALA A 60 3.60 6.33 10.36
CA ALA A 60 4.04 7.20 11.45
C ALA A 60 5.06 6.47 12.35
N LEU A 61 4.79 5.20 12.68
CA LEU A 61 5.71 4.38 13.46
C LEU A 61 7.04 4.17 12.71
N LEU A 62 6.99 3.79 11.43
CA LEU A 62 8.17 3.65 10.57
C LEU A 62 9.06 4.90 10.60
N LYS A 63 8.45 6.09 10.53
CA LYS A 63 9.17 7.37 10.51
C LYS A 63 9.63 7.84 11.89
N SER A 64 8.99 7.37 12.96
CA SER A 64 9.30 7.79 14.34
C SER A 64 10.64 7.24 14.83
N ASP A 65 11.05 6.06 14.36
CA ASP A 65 12.31 5.42 14.75
C ASP A 65 12.99 4.71 13.55
N PRO A 66 13.59 5.46 12.62
CA PRO A 66 14.23 4.88 11.44
C PRO A 66 15.32 3.86 11.79
N ALA A 67 16.10 4.09 12.86
CA ALA A 67 17.20 3.22 13.26
C ALA A 67 16.71 1.81 13.65
N ARG A 68 15.59 1.72 14.39
CA ARG A 68 14.93 0.44 14.71
C ARG A 68 14.52 -0.30 13.44
N PHE A 69 13.94 0.40 12.47
CA PHE A 69 13.48 -0.24 11.24
C PHE A 69 14.61 -0.59 10.27
N GLU A 70 15.68 0.22 10.22
CA GLU A 70 16.88 -0.08 9.43
C GLU A 70 17.60 -1.34 9.92
N ALA A 71 17.45 -1.74 11.19
CA ALA A 71 17.96 -3.02 11.68
C ALA A 71 17.32 -4.24 10.98
N PHE A 72 16.15 -4.07 10.33
CA PHE A 72 15.50 -5.10 9.52
C PHE A 72 15.94 -5.12 8.05
N ASN A 73 16.86 -4.22 7.65
CA ASN A 73 17.38 -4.19 6.29
C ASN A 73 17.93 -5.55 5.86
N SER A 74 17.49 -6.02 4.70
CA SER A 74 17.93 -7.31 4.19
C SER A 74 19.40 -7.24 3.74
N PRO A 75 20.25 -8.22 4.12
CA PRO A 75 21.67 -8.22 3.77
C PRO A 75 21.94 -8.34 2.26
N ASN A 76 20.97 -8.85 1.49
CA ASN A 76 21.07 -8.94 0.02
C ASN A 76 20.72 -7.62 -0.70
N GLY A 77 20.42 -6.55 0.04
CA GLY A 77 20.05 -5.23 -0.51
C GLY A 77 18.60 -5.12 -1.00
N TRP A 78 17.83 -6.21 -1.02
CA TRP A 78 16.41 -6.24 -1.38
C TRP A 78 15.56 -6.27 -0.11
N GLY A 79 14.87 -5.17 0.17
CA GLY A 79 14.05 -5.02 1.38
C GLY A 79 14.76 -4.11 2.37
N MET A 80 14.89 -2.85 1.96
CA MET A 80 15.55 -1.80 2.73
C MET A 80 14.50 -0.79 3.19
N TYR A 81 14.65 -0.29 4.41
CA TYR A 81 13.80 0.73 5.01
C TYR A 81 13.62 1.95 4.09
N LYS A 82 14.72 2.41 3.47
CA LYS A 82 14.72 3.53 2.52
C LYS A 82 13.77 3.35 1.33
N ASN A 83 13.41 2.12 0.99
CA ASN A 83 12.45 1.80 -0.07
C ASN A 83 11.04 1.56 0.50
N PHE A 84 10.95 1.04 1.72
CA PHE A 84 9.68 0.64 2.32
C PHE A 84 8.84 1.84 2.78
N ALA A 85 9.41 2.78 3.53
CA ALA A 85 8.64 3.93 4.01
C ALA A 85 8.05 4.79 2.86
N PRO A 86 8.79 5.07 1.77
CA PRO A 86 8.21 5.74 0.61
C PRO A 86 7.12 4.92 -0.10
N PHE A 87 7.28 3.58 -0.18
CA PHE A 87 6.26 2.71 -0.75
C PHE A 87 4.94 2.79 0.03
N VAL A 88 5.01 2.65 1.37
CA VAL A 88 3.85 2.77 2.26
C VAL A 88 3.20 4.15 2.11
N GLY A 89 4.01 5.21 2.05
CA GLY A 89 3.51 6.58 1.83
C GLY A 89 2.76 6.74 0.51
N LYS A 90 3.33 6.30 -0.61
CA LYS A 90 2.68 6.40 -1.93
C LYS A 90 1.39 5.59 -2.00
N TYR A 91 1.38 4.39 -1.43
CA TYR A 91 0.18 3.56 -1.43
C TYR A 91 -0.92 4.16 -0.54
N LEU A 92 -0.56 4.76 0.60
CA LEU A 92 -1.48 5.50 1.45
C LEU A 92 -2.10 6.71 0.73
N GLU A 93 -1.31 7.49 -0.01
CA GLU A 93 -1.84 8.60 -0.81
C GLU A 93 -2.80 8.11 -1.90
N ALA A 94 -2.47 7.03 -2.61
CA ALA A 94 -3.38 6.43 -3.58
C ALA A 94 -4.71 5.96 -2.93
N CYS A 95 -4.65 5.44 -1.70
CA CYS A 95 -5.86 5.07 -0.96
C CYS A 95 -6.71 6.30 -0.57
N ARG A 96 -6.09 7.46 -0.31
CA ARG A 96 -6.79 8.71 -0.01
C ARG A 96 -7.41 9.34 -1.25
N GLU A 97 -6.75 9.22 -2.39
CA GLU A 97 -7.24 9.75 -3.68
C GLU A 97 -8.44 8.95 -4.21
N CYS A 98 -8.49 7.64 -3.94
CA CYS A 98 -9.55 6.75 -4.41
C CYS A 98 -10.04 5.80 -3.30
N PRO A 99 -10.72 6.31 -2.27
CA PRO A 99 -11.09 5.54 -1.07
C PRO A 99 -12.06 4.37 -1.34
N ASP A 100 -12.84 4.45 -2.41
CA ASP A 100 -13.82 3.45 -2.84
C ASP A 100 -13.21 2.35 -3.74
N ALA A 101 -11.94 2.47 -4.11
CA ALA A 101 -11.24 1.49 -4.92
C ALA A 101 -11.18 0.12 -4.23
N THR A 102 -11.34 -0.94 -5.02
CA THR A 102 -11.24 -2.32 -4.53
C THR A 102 -9.77 -2.70 -4.34
N VAL A 103 -9.43 -3.21 -3.16
CA VAL A 103 -8.08 -3.64 -2.81
C VAL A 103 -7.89 -5.11 -3.18
N ARG A 104 -6.75 -5.41 -3.81
CA ARG A 104 -6.29 -6.76 -4.10
C ARG A 104 -4.77 -6.81 -3.95
N ALA A 105 -4.27 -7.82 -3.24
CA ALA A 105 -2.86 -8.15 -3.19
C ALA A 105 -2.59 -9.47 -3.91
N SER A 106 -1.48 -9.54 -4.64
CA SER A 106 -0.94 -10.78 -5.21
C SER A 106 0.51 -10.89 -4.76
N ARG A 107 0.96 -12.09 -4.45
CA ARG A 107 2.16 -12.31 -3.65
C ARG A 107 2.92 -13.55 -4.05
#